data_AF-A0A143X7W4-F1
#
_entry.id   AF-A0A143X7W4-F1
#
_cell.length_a   1.000
_cell.length_b   1.000
_cell.length_c   1.000
_cell.angle_alpha   90.00
_cell.angle_beta   90.00
_cell.angle_gamma   90.00
#
_symmetry.space_group_name_H-M   'P 1'
#
loop_
_entity.id
_entity.type
_entity.pdbx_description
1 polymer ?
#
loop_
_entity_poly.entity_id
_entity_poly.type
_entity_poly.pdbx_seq_one_letter_code
_entity_poly.pdbx_strand_id
1 'polypeptide(L)'
;MLVKEELVPLFLPEDDEINAIRFDALMYGLELAHLFGKKYSKAKSDLYKKIKGIAGVANIPEIQIQSELINQLLNTDLIDRASIEDLEMIRINIRNLIKYIPKKMIQYETNLNDDILSIDWHESNLENDDFNNYREKIEHYIREHQQDAEAINKLKMNTPLSKDDVSRLEDIIWHDLGTKEQYYAEYGEKPLGEFVREIIGLDMNVAK
;
A
#
# COMPACT_ATOMS: atom_id res chain seq x y z
N MET A 1 -25.34 8.28 37.30
CA MET A 1 -25.85 7.64 36.08
C MET A 1 -24.67 6.95 35.43
N LEU A 2 -24.74 5.65 35.14
CA LEU A 2 -23.56 4.83 34.83
C LEU A 2 -23.22 4.90 33.33
N VAL A 3 -22.11 5.54 32.96
CA VAL A 3 -21.49 5.40 31.63
C VAL A 3 -21.08 3.95 31.32
N LYS A 4 -21.03 3.09 32.35
CA LYS A 4 -20.72 1.66 32.24
C LYS A 4 -21.81 0.81 31.58
N GLU A 5 -23.03 1.32 31.41
CA GLU A 5 -24.17 0.55 30.88
C GLU A 5 -24.39 0.73 29.36
N GLU A 6 -23.77 1.74 28.73
CA GLU A 6 -23.82 1.96 27.27
C GLU A 6 -22.61 1.40 26.52
N LEU A 7 -21.61 0.88 27.22
CA LEU A 7 -20.48 0.22 26.60
C LEU A 7 -20.89 -1.16 26.09
N VAL A 8 -20.96 -1.32 24.77
CA VAL A 8 -21.02 -2.63 24.10
C VAL A 8 -19.95 -3.52 24.74
N PRO A 9 -20.26 -4.78 25.13
CA PRO A 9 -19.24 -5.69 25.62
C PRO A 9 -18.11 -5.73 24.62
N LEU A 10 -16.88 -5.43 25.06
CA LEU A 10 -15.71 -5.64 24.22
C LEU A 10 -15.70 -7.11 23.87
N PHE A 11 -16.07 -7.42 22.62
CA PHE A 11 -15.90 -8.74 22.05
C PHE A 11 -14.40 -9.01 22.08
N LEU A 12 -13.96 -9.72 23.13
CA LEU A 12 -12.65 -10.34 23.12
C LEU A 12 -12.62 -11.17 21.84
N PRO A 13 -11.66 -10.95 20.93
CA PRO A 13 -11.52 -11.83 19.78
C PRO A 13 -11.41 -13.26 20.32
N GLU A 14 -12.04 -14.22 19.64
CA GLU A 14 -11.84 -15.63 19.95
C GLU A 14 -10.32 -15.92 19.97
N ASP A 15 -9.88 -16.90 20.78
CA ASP A 15 -8.45 -17.25 20.94
C ASP A 15 -7.75 -17.70 19.63
N ASP A 16 -8.48 -17.71 18.50
CA ASP A 16 -7.98 -18.02 17.17
C ASP A 16 -7.05 -16.91 16.65
N GLU A 17 -5.93 -17.31 16.03
CA GLU A 17 -4.90 -16.35 15.67
C GLU A 17 -5.38 -15.39 14.56
N ILE A 18 -5.25 -14.08 14.77
CA ILE A 18 -5.63 -13.04 13.79
C ILE A 18 -5.10 -13.32 12.37
N ASN A 19 -3.91 -13.92 12.22
CA ASN A 19 -3.37 -14.25 10.90
C ASN A 19 -4.06 -15.46 10.24
N ALA A 20 -4.58 -16.41 11.01
CA ALA A 20 -5.41 -17.52 10.54
C ALA A 20 -6.79 -17.02 10.06
N ILE A 21 -7.42 -16.11 10.81
CA ILE A 21 -8.68 -15.45 10.39
C ILE A 21 -8.47 -14.67 9.08
N ARG A 22 -7.37 -13.91 8.98
CA ARG A 22 -6.98 -13.21 7.74
C ARG A 22 -6.61 -14.16 6.59
N PHE A 23 -6.30 -15.43 6.87
CA PHE A 23 -6.06 -16.44 5.86
C PHE A 23 -7.37 -17.06 5.36
N ASP A 24 -8.34 -17.34 6.24
CA ASP A 24 -9.70 -17.72 5.81
C ASP A 24 -10.29 -16.68 4.85
N ALA A 25 -10.26 -15.39 5.22
CA ALA A 25 -10.78 -14.32 4.37
C ALA A 25 -10.14 -14.28 2.97
N LEU A 26 -8.85 -14.63 2.86
CA LEU A 26 -8.14 -14.75 1.60
C LEU A 26 -8.63 -15.96 0.77
N MET A 27 -8.86 -17.11 1.42
CA MET A 27 -9.34 -18.33 0.77
C MET A 27 -10.79 -18.19 0.30
N TYR A 28 -11.68 -17.67 1.15
CA TYR A 28 -13.06 -17.33 0.74
C TYR A 28 -13.09 -16.32 -0.41
N GLY A 29 -12.18 -15.34 -0.42
CA GLY A 29 -12.03 -14.42 -1.56
C GLY A 29 -11.65 -15.11 -2.87
N LEU A 30 -10.81 -16.15 -2.82
CA LEU A 30 -10.43 -16.97 -3.98
C LEU A 30 -11.58 -17.87 -4.44
N GLU A 31 -12.30 -18.52 -3.53
CA GLU A 31 -13.46 -19.38 -3.82
C GLU A 31 -14.60 -18.58 -4.48
N LEU A 32 -14.93 -17.41 -3.91
CA LEU A 32 -15.91 -16.50 -4.51
C LEU A 32 -15.46 -16.01 -5.89
N ALA A 33 -14.18 -15.65 -6.06
CA ALA A 33 -13.66 -15.24 -7.36
C ALA A 33 -13.74 -16.37 -8.41
N HIS A 34 -13.48 -17.62 -8.01
CA HIS A 34 -13.64 -18.81 -8.85
C HIS A 34 -15.11 -18.98 -9.27
N LEU A 35 -16.05 -18.93 -8.32
CA LEU A 35 -17.49 -19.03 -8.57
C LEU A 35 -18.02 -17.93 -9.51
N PHE A 36 -17.52 -16.70 -9.38
CA PHE A 36 -17.89 -15.57 -10.25
C PHE A 36 -17.08 -15.49 -11.56
N GLY A 37 -16.17 -16.43 -11.82
CA GLY A 37 -15.33 -16.43 -13.03
C GLY A 37 -14.38 -15.22 -13.14
N LYS A 38 -14.06 -14.55 -12.02
CA LYS A 38 -13.24 -13.34 -11.99
C LYS A 38 -11.75 -13.68 -11.84
N LYS A 39 -10.90 -12.99 -12.60
CA LYS A 39 -9.43 -13.08 -12.44
C LYS A 39 -9.00 -12.43 -11.13
N TYR A 40 -8.29 -13.17 -10.28
CA TYR A 40 -7.85 -12.72 -8.95
C TYR A 40 -6.35 -12.96 -8.71
N SER A 41 -5.53 -12.41 -9.59
CA SER A 41 -4.05 -12.55 -9.56
C SER A 41 -3.42 -12.09 -8.25
N LYS A 42 -3.91 -10.99 -7.65
CA LYS A 42 -3.39 -10.45 -6.37
C LYS A 42 -3.55 -11.47 -5.22
N ALA A 43 -4.73 -12.05 -5.05
CA ALA A 43 -4.98 -13.05 -4.01
C ALA A 43 -4.19 -14.36 -4.23
N LYS A 44 -4.04 -14.82 -5.48
CA LYS A 44 -3.15 -15.96 -5.79
C LYS A 44 -1.69 -15.65 -5.43
N SER A 45 -1.21 -14.45 -5.75
CA SER A 45 0.11 -13.97 -5.32
C SER A 45 0.26 -13.96 -3.80
N ASP A 46 -0.77 -13.51 -3.07
CA ASP A 46 -0.71 -13.37 -1.61
C ASP A 46 -0.82 -14.73 -0.90
N LEU A 47 -1.56 -15.68 -1.47
CA LEU A 47 -1.54 -17.09 -1.08
C LEU A 47 -0.13 -17.68 -1.27
N TYR A 48 0.46 -17.51 -2.45
CA TYR A 48 1.82 -17.97 -2.75
C TYR A 48 2.87 -17.36 -1.79
N LYS A 49 2.78 -16.06 -1.47
CA LYS A 49 3.64 -15.39 -0.48
C LYS A 49 3.51 -16.03 0.91
N LYS A 50 2.29 -16.35 1.37
CA LYS A 50 2.06 -17.01 2.66
C LYS A 50 2.66 -18.42 2.69
N ILE A 51 2.42 -19.22 1.66
CA ILE A 51 2.98 -20.58 1.54
C ILE A 51 4.51 -20.54 1.50
N LYS A 52 5.10 -19.60 0.74
CA LYS A 52 6.55 -19.38 0.71
C LYS A 52 7.11 -18.94 2.08
N GLY A 53 6.35 -18.16 2.85
CA GLY A 53 6.68 -17.80 4.23
C GLY A 53 6.75 -19.01 5.16
N ILE A 54 5.80 -19.94 5.04
CA ILE A 54 5.75 -21.21 5.80
C ILE A 54 6.92 -22.12 5.39
N ALA A 55 7.21 -22.24 4.08
CA ALA A 55 8.35 -23.02 3.59
C ALA A 55 9.71 -22.51 4.11
N GLY A 56 9.82 -21.22 4.43
CA GLY A 56 11.01 -20.62 5.06
C GLY A 56 11.32 -21.13 6.47
N VAL A 57 10.38 -21.81 7.14
CA VAL A 57 10.51 -22.37 8.50
C VAL A 57 10.24 -23.89 8.53
N ALA A 58 10.69 -24.60 7.49
CA ALA A 58 10.53 -26.04 7.30
C ALA A 58 11.23 -26.94 8.36
N ASN A 59 11.87 -26.38 9.38
CA ASN A 59 12.41 -27.10 10.54
C ASN A 59 11.35 -27.43 11.60
N ILE A 60 10.13 -26.90 11.48
CA ILE A 60 9.02 -27.11 12.43
C ILE A 60 8.28 -28.43 12.11
N PRO A 61 8.05 -29.33 13.08
CA PRO A 61 7.45 -30.64 12.83
C PRO A 61 6.10 -30.61 12.11
N GLU A 62 5.19 -29.70 12.50
CA GLU A 62 3.86 -29.59 11.87
C GLU A 62 3.93 -29.14 10.41
N ILE A 63 4.97 -28.39 10.04
CA ILE A 63 5.24 -27.97 8.65
C ILE A 63 5.83 -29.13 7.86
N GLN A 64 6.66 -29.98 8.47
CA GLN A 64 7.22 -31.17 7.83
C GLN A 64 6.14 -32.18 7.44
N ILE A 65 5.10 -32.34 8.27
CA ILE A 65 3.93 -33.18 7.95
C ILE A 65 3.25 -32.71 6.64
N GLN A 66 3.18 -31.40 6.41
CA GLN A 66 2.57 -30.79 5.23
C GLN A 66 3.58 -30.45 4.11
N SER A 67 4.81 -30.95 4.21
CA SER A 67 5.90 -30.57 3.29
C SER A 67 5.66 -30.98 1.84
N GLU A 68 4.98 -32.10 1.59
CA GLU A 68 4.60 -32.52 0.24
C GLU A 68 3.60 -31.53 -0.38
N LEU A 69 2.51 -31.21 0.33
CA LEU A 69 1.52 -30.23 -0.11
C LEU A 69 2.14 -28.85 -0.36
N ILE A 70 2.99 -28.38 0.55
CA ILE A 70 3.71 -27.10 0.41
C ILE A 70 4.61 -27.12 -0.84
N ASN A 71 5.32 -28.21 -1.11
CA ASN A 71 6.14 -28.36 -2.31
C ASN A 71 5.30 -28.42 -3.59
N GLN A 72 4.16 -29.11 -3.58
CA GLN A 72 3.24 -29.12 -4.72
C GLN A 72 2.72 -27.69 -5.01
N LEU A 73 2.28 -26.97 -3.98
CA LEU A 73 1.76 -25.60 -4.12
C LEU A 73 2.79 -24.56 -4.58
N LEU A 74 4.09 -24.79 -4.30
CA LEU A 74 5.17 -23.88 -4.71
C LEU A 74 5.77 -24.20 -6.08
N ASN A 75 5.78 -25.47 -6.50
CA ASN A 75 6.52 -25.93 -7.68
C ASN A 75 5.62 -26.43 -8.83
N THR A 76 4.31 -26.43 -8.65
CA THR A 76 3.32 -26.81 -9.68
C THR A 76 2.30 -25.69 -9.92
N ASP A 77 1.49 -25.82 -10.96
CA ASP A 77 0.39 -24.91 -11.28
C ASP A 77 -0.92 -25.24 -10.55
N LEU A 78 -0.85 -25.96 -9.43
CA LEU A 78 -2.01 -26.32 -8.59
C LEU A 78 -2.81 -25.08 -8.16
N ILE A 79 -2.17 -24.01 -7.69
CA ILE A 79 -2.85 -22.75 -7.34
C ILE A 79 -3.51 -22.09 -8.57
N ASP A 80 -2.97 -22.31 -9.77
CA ASP A 80 -3.52 -21.73 -10.99
C ASP A 80 -4.76 -22.47 -11.49
N ARG A 81 -4.79 -23.80 -11.32
CA ARG A 81 -5.90 -24.67 -11.76
C ARG A 81 -6.86 -25.13 -10.65
N ALA A 82 -6.61 -24.74 -9.40
CA ALA A 82 -7.35 -25.16 -8.21
C ALA A 82 -8.87 -25.10 -8.40
N SER A 83 -9.56 -26.21 -8.11
CA SER A 83 -11.00 -26.25 -7.90
C SER A 83 -11.37 -25.66 -6.53
N ILE A 84 -12.66 -25.61 -6.21
CA ILE A 84 -13.15 -25.17 -4.90
C ILE A 84 -12.71 -26.16 -3.82
N GLU A 85 -12.71 -27.46 -4.13
CA GLU A 85 -12.24 -28.53 -3.25
C GLU A 85 -10.73 -28.41 -2.97
N ASP A 86 -9.92 -28.05 -3.97
CA ASP A 86 -8.49 -27.79 -3.79
C ASP A 86 -8.26 -26.57 -2.87
N LEU A 87 -9.04 -25.50 -3.04
CA LEU A 87 -8.96 -24.31 -2.18
C LEU A 87 -9.34 -24.62 -0.73
N GLU A 88 -10.41 -25.39 -0.48
CA GLU A 88 -10.79 -25.80 0.87
C GLU A 88 -9.74 -26.75 1.50
N MET A 89 -9.17 -27.68 0.72
CA MET A 89 -8.05 -28.52 1.16
C MET A 89 -6.83 -27.67 1.57
N ILE A 90 -6.49 -26.64 0.78
CA ILE A 90 -5.41 -25.70 1.11
C ILE A 90 -5.76 -24.94 2.39
N ARG A 91 -7.00 -24.45 2.54
CA ARG A 91 -7.45 -23.70 3.72
C ARG A 91 -7.27 -24.52 5.00
N ILE A 92 -7.79 -25.74 5.02
CA ILE A 92 -7.73 -26.64 6.19
C ILE A 92 -6.27 -26.96 6.57
N ASN A 93 -5.44 -27.39 5.61
CA ASN A 93 -4.09 -27.87 5.90
C ASN A 93 -3.09 -26.75 6.22
N ILE A 94 -3.30 -25.54 5.66
CA ILE A 94 -2.36 -24.42 5.80
C ILE A 94 -2.75 -23.46 6.94
N ARG A 95 -4.03 -23.34 7.36
CA ARG A 95 -4.53 -22.44 8.44
C ARG A 95 -3.57 -22.39 9.62
N ASN A 96 -3.37 -23.55 10.25
CA ASN A 96 -2.68 -23.66 11.52
C ASN A 96 -1.17 -23.45 11.42
N LEU A 97 -0.62 -23.39 10.20
CA LEU A 97 0.79 -23.14 9.93
C LEU A 97 1.10 -21.66 9.71
N ILE A 98 0.08 -20.83 9.43
CA ILE A 98 0.23 -19.38 9.20
C ILE A 98 0.92 -18.68 10.39
N LYS A 99 0.66 -19.14 11.62
CA LYS A 99 1.26 -18.61 12.87
C LYS A 99 2.79 -18.66 12.91
N TYR A 100 3.40 -19.56 12.13
CA TYR A 100 4.85 -19.74 12.07
C TYR A 100 5.54 -18.80 11.07
N ILE A 101 4.79 -18.04 10.26
CA ILE A 101 5.38 -17.06 9.34
C ILE A 101 6.07 -15.94 10.15
N PRO A 102 7.39 -15.74 10.00
CA PRO A 102 8.13 -14.77 10.80
C PRO A 102 7.66 -13.33 10.51
N LYS A 103 7.22 -12.65 11.57
CA LYS A 103 6.77 -11.25 11.51
C LYS A 103 7.97 -10.31 11.43
N LYS A 104 8.16 -9.62 10.29
CA LYS A 104 9.06 -8.47 10.21
C LYS A 104 8.45 -7.31 10.98
N MET A 105 8.79 -7.16 12.26
CA MET A 105 8.51 -5.93 13.00
C MET A 105 9.47 -4.85 12.52
N ILE A 106 8.94 -3.87 11.80
CA ILE A 106 9.62 -2.61 11.56
C ILE A 106 9.18 -1.69 12.70
N GLN A 107 10.09 -1.44 13.65
CA GLN A 107 9.83 -0.52 14.75
C GLN A 107 10.07 0.91 14.24
N TYR A 108 9.01 1.71 14.22
CA TYR A 108 9.08 3.14 13.96
C TYR A 108 9.12 3.86 15.31
N GLU A 109 10.15 4.68 15.53
CA GLU A 109 10.27 5.52 16.72
C GLU A 109 9.77 6.92 16.37
N THR A 110 8.47 7.15 16.59
CA THR A 110 7.83 8.45 16.38
C THR A 110 7.75 9.21 17.70
N ASN A 111 8.31 10.42 17.73
CA ASN A 111 8.28 11.28 18.90
C ASN A 111 7.17 12.34 18.73
N LEU A 112 5.97 12.03 19.22
CA LEU A 112 4.77 12.88 19.12
C LEU A 112 4.79 13.94 20.23
N ASN A 113 5.39 15.10 19.95
CA ASN A 113 5.39 16.28 20.84
C ASN A 113 4.37 17.32 20.36
N ASP A 114 3.16 16.87 20.02
CA ASP A 114 2.11 17.72 19.45
C ASP A 114 1.24 18.34 20.56
N ASP A 115 1.21 19.67 20.61
CA ASP A 115 0.13 20.41 21.25
C ASP A 115 -1.10 20.41 20.33
N ILE A 116 -2.31 20.25 20.91
CA ILE A 116 -3.55 20.19 20.12
C ILE A 116 -3.89 21.60 19.58
N LEU A 117 -3.60 21.82 18.29
CA LEU A 117 -3.81 23.10 17.61
C LEU A 117 -5.29 23.39 17.25
N SER A 118 -6.10 22.35 17.01
CA SER A 118 -7.57 22.47 16.89
C SER A 118 -8.28 21.13 17.21
N ILE A 119 -9.59 21.18 17.43
CA ILE A 119 -10.49 20.04 17.68
C ILE A 119 -11.59 19.97 16.58
N ASP A 120 -11.30 20.49 15.39
CA ASP A 120 -12.21 20.42 14.25
C ASP A 120 -12.27 18.99 13.71
N TRP A 121 -13.44 18.37 13.83
CA TRP A 121 -13.71 17.03 13.32
C TRP A 121 -13.95 17.08 11.80
N HIS A 122 -12.93 16.76 11.03
CA HIS A 122 -13.07 16.48 9.60
C HIS A 122 -13.59 15.04 9.39
N GLU A 123 -14.56 14.84 8.49
CA GLU A 123 -15.03 13.50 8.13
C GLU A 123 -13.88 12.68 7.52
N SER A 124 -13.66 11.48 8.04
CA SER A 124 -12.54 10.63 7.64
C SER A 124 -12.81 9.99 6.27
N ASN A 125 -12.23 10.59 5.22
CA ASN A 125 -12.38 10.19 3.83
C ASN A 125 -11.51 8.95 3.48
N LEU A 126 -11.86 7.81 4.08
CA LEU A 126 -11.05 6.58 4.13
C LEU A 126 -11.03 5.74 2.84
N GLU A 127 -11.68 6.17 1.76
CA GLU A 127 -11.80 5.39 0.51
C GLU A 127 -10.70 5.65 -0.53
N ASN A 128 -9.89 6.70 -0.37
CA ASN A 128 -8.94 7.13 -1.39
C ASN A 128 -7.49 6.67 -1.14
N ASP A 129 -7.14 5.52 -1.69
CA ASP A 129 -5.75 5.11 -1.97
C ASP A 129 -5.10 5.99 -3.08
N ASP A 130 -5.87 6.94 -3.64
CA ASP A 130 -5.48 7.87 -4.69
C ASP A 130 -4.40 8.87 -4.28
N PHE A 131 -4.22 9.18 -2.99
CA PHE A 131 -3.19 10.15 -2.55
C PHE A 131 -1.77 9.63 -2.80
N ASN A 132 -1.50 8.36 -2.47
CA ASN A 132 -0.22 7.70 -2.80
C ASN A 132 0.02 7.72 -4.32
N ASN A 133 -1.01 7.39 -5.11
CA ASN A 133 -0.95 7.42 -6.58
C ASN A 133 -0.71 8.84 -7.13
N TYR A 134 -1.31 9.88 -6.53
CA TYR A 134 -1.18 11.27 -6.98
C TYR A 134 0.25 11.80 -6.77
N ARG A 135 0.81 11.55 -5.58
CA ARG A 135 2.20 11.87 -5.28
C ARG A 135 3.19 11.15 -6.20
N GLU A 136 3.01 9.83 -6.37
CA GLU A 136 3.87 9.04 -7.26
C GLU A 136 3.77 9.52 -8.72
N LYS A 137 2.57 9.85 -9.23
CA LYS A 137 2.38 10.43 -10.58
C LYS A 137 3.14 11.74 -10.76
N ILE A 138 3.04 12.67 -9.82
CA ILE A 138 3.70 13.97 -9.91
C ILE A 138 5.23 13.83 -9.82
N GLU A 139 5.73 13.07 -8.84
CA GLU A 139 7.16 12.81 -8.72
C GLU A 139 7.73 12.10 -9.97
N HIS A 140 6.98 11.16 -10.56
CA HIS A 140 7.37 10.46 -11.79
C HIS A 140 7.41 11.42 -13.00
N TYR A 141 6.33 12.16 -13.25
CA TYR A 141 6.24 13.13 -14.36
C TYR A 141 7.38 14.16 -14.28
N ILE A 142 7.62 14.72 -13.10
CA ILE A 142 8.67 15.71 -12.86
C ILE A 142 10.07 15.11 -13.12
N ARG A 143 10.28 13.84 -12.78
CA ARG A 143 11.56 13.14 -13.03
C ARG A 143 11.78 12.80 -14.49
N GLU A 144 10.75 12.41 -15.24
CA GLU A 144 10.87 12.07 -16.67
C GLU A 144 11.06 13.34 -17.53
N HIS A 145 10.24 14.36 -17.34
CA HIS A 145 10.24 15.55 -18.21
C HIS A 145 11.22 16.66 -17.80
N GLN A 146 12.29 16.33 -17.07
CA GLN A 146 13.35 17.29 -16.71
C GLN A 146 14.03 17.96 -17.92
N GLN A 147 14.03 17.29 -19.08
CA GLN A 147 14.66 17.78 -20.31
C GLN A 147 13.64 18.41 -21.27
N ASP A 148 12.42 17.87 -21.32
CA ASP A 148 11.38 18.27 -22.27
C ASP A 148 10.54 19.47 -21.79
N ALA A 149 10.26 19.56 -20.48
CA ALA A 149 9.48 20.63 -19.91
C ALA A 149 10.37 21.84 -19.56
N GLU A 150 10.29 22.89 -20.38
CA GLU A 150 11.11 24.11 -20.24
C GLU A 150 11.04 24.72 -18.82
N ALA A 151 9.87 24.68 -18.19
CA ALA A 151 9.67 25.17 -16.82
C ALA A 151 10.40 24.34 -15.75
N ILE A 152 10.44 23.01 -15.91
CA ILE A 152 11.15 22.09 -14.99
C ILE A 152 12.67 22.25 -15.17
N ASN A 153 13.14 22.37 -16.42
CA ASN A 153 14.54 22.62 -16.73
C ASN A 153 15.03 23.96 -16.17
N LYS A 154 14.24 25.04 -16.31
CA LYS A 154 14.52 26.35 -15.67
C LYS A 154 14.69 26.24 -14.16
N LEU A 155 13.83 25.47 -13.48
CA LEU A 155 13.92 25.26 -12.03
C LEU A 155 15.20 24.52 -11.60
N LYS A 156 15.61 23.50 -12.37
CA LYS A 156 16.87 22.75 -12.18
C LYS A 156 18.11 23.62 -12.37
N MET A 157 18.09 24.46 -13.40
CA MET A 157 19.18 25.38 -13.77
C MET A 157 19.12 26.72 -13.00
N ASN A 158 18.37 26.79 -11.90
CA ASN A 158 18.17 27.98 -11.06
C ASN A 158 17.81 29.27 -11.85
N THR A 159 17.16 29.12 -13.00
CA THR A 159 16.76 30.23 -13.87
C THR A 159 15.40 30.78 -13.40
N PRO A 160 15.17 32.11 -13.40
CA PRO A 160 13.87 32.68 -13.05
C PRO A 160 12.76 32.14 -13.97
N LEU A 161 11.64 31.70 -13.37
CA LEU A 161 10.44 31.36 -14.12
C LEU A 161 9.72 32.60 -14.62
N SER A 162 9.23 32.57 -15.86
CA SER A 162 8.24 33.54 -16.34
C SER A 162 6.83 33.18 -15.85
N LYS A 163 5.88 34.11 -15.96
CA LYS A 163 4.48 33.84 -15.60
C LYS A 163 3.87 32.70 -16.44
N ASP A 164 4.24 32.62 -17.71
CA ASP A 164 3.79 31.58 -18.63
C ASP A 164 4.35 30.20 -18.25
N ASP A 165 5.58 30.15 -17.69
CA ASP A 165 6.16 28.90 -17.17
C ASP A 165 5.43 28.41 -15.91
N VAL A 166 5.02 29.33 -15.02
CA VAL A 166 4.24 28.99 -13.83
C VAL A 166 2.85 28.50 -14.21
N SER A 167 2.15 29.19 -15.12
CA SER A 167 0.81 28.77 -15.59
C SER A 167 0.83 27.38 -16.22
N ARG A 168 1.89 27.02 -16.96
CA ARG A 168 2.04 25.66 -17.52
C ARG A 168 2.25 24.60 -16.44
N LEU A 169 3.01 24.90 -15.39
CA LEU A 169 3.17 23.98 -14.25
C LEU A 169 1.85 23.80 -13.49
N GLU A 170 1.07 24.87 -13.33
CA GLU A 170 -0.29 24.84 -12.77
C GLU A 170 -1.22 23.96 -13.62
N ASP A 171 -1.25 24.15 -14.94
CA ASP A 171 -2.09 23.36 -15.85
C ASP A 171 -1.75 21.86 -15.79
N ILE A 172 -0.47 21.51 -15.85
CA ILE A 172 -0.01 20.11 -15.78
C ILE A 172 -0.39 19.47 -14.44
N ILE A 173 -0.16 20.15 -13.32
CA ILE A 173 -0.31 19.56 -11.98
C ILE A 173 -1.79 19.56 -11.52
N TRP A 174 -2.61 20.50 -12.00
CA TRP A 174 -4.02 20.67 -11.60
C TRP A 174 -5.07 20.29 -12.66
N HIS A 175 -4.66 19.90 -13.88
CA HIS A 175 -5.56 19.36 -14.90
C HIS A 175 -5.09 18.02 -15.50
N ASP A 176 -3.80 17.86 -15.82
CA ASP A 176 -3.31 16.63 -16.46
C ASP A 176 -3.01 15.49 -15.46
N LEU A 177 -2.46 15.81 -14.29
CA LEU A 177 -1.99 14.82 -13.29
C LEU A 177 -2.98 14.55 -12.14
N GLY A 178 -3.91 15.48 -11.89
CA GLY A 178 -4.97 15.44 -10.87
C GLY A 178 -5.56 16.83 -10.70
N THR A 179 -6.14 17.16 -9.54
CA THR A 179 -6.81 18.45 -9.32
C THR A 179 -6.05 19.40 -8.38
N LYS A 180 -6.43 20.68 -8.43
CA LYS A 180 -5.91 21.71 -7.51
C LYS A 180 -6.10 21.32 -6.04
N GLU A 181 -7.28 20.82 -5.69
CA GLU A 181 -7.64 20.43 -4.33
C GLU A 181 -6.77 19.27 -3.83
N GLN A 182 -6.43 18.31 -4.70
CA GLN A 182 -5.51 17.21 -4.38
C GLN A 182 -4.09 17.72 -4.08
N TYR A 183 -3.62 18.73 -4.82
CA TYR A 183 -2.33 19.39 -4.56
C TYR A 183 -2.27 20.04 -3.17
N TYR A 184 -3.27 20.86 -2.81
CA TYR A 184 -3.28 21.52 -1.50
C TYR A 184 -3.52 20.54 -0.33
N ALA A 185 -4.21 19.42 -0.57
CA ALA A 185 -4.39 18.38 0.45
C ALA A 185 -3.08 17.62 0.76
N GLU A 186 -2.26 17.31 -0.24
CA GLU A 186 -1.00 16.55 -0.07
C GLU A 186 0.19 17.47 0.31
N TYR A 187 0.27 18.69 -0.25
CA TYR A 187 1.45 19.56 -0.16
C TYR A 187 1.21 20.92 0.51
N GLY A 188 -0.03 21.24 0.90
CA GLY A 188 -0.40 22.52 1.52
C GLY A 188 -0.28 23.73 0.57
N GLU A 189 -0.26 24.95 1.12
CA GLU A 189 -0.11 26.19 0.35
C GLU A 189 1.34 26.46 -0.12
N LYS A 190 2.03 25.42 -0.62
CA LYS A 190 3.40 25.53 -1.10
C LYS A 190 3.46 26.03 -2.56
N PRO A 191 4.28 27.06 -2.89
CA PRO A 191 4.49 27.49 -4.27
C PRO A 191 5.06 26.36 -5.14
N LEU A 192 4.43 26.09 -6.29
CA LEU A 192 4.77 24.99 -7.19
C LEU A 192 6.25 24.97 -7.62
N GLY A 193 6.86 26.14 -7.85
CA GLY A 193 8.28 26.24 -8.20
C GLY A 193 9.24 25.83 -7.09
N GLU A 194 8.83 25.92 -5.82
CA GLU A 194 9.62 25.41 -4.69
C GLU A 194 9.46 23.90 -4.55
N PHE A 195 8.23 23.41 -4.66
CA PHE A 195 7.88 21.99 -4.64
C PHE A 195 8.60 21.19 -5.74
N VAL A 196 8.52 21.63 -7.00
CA VAL A 196 9.20 20.95 -8.12
C VAL A 196 10.72 20.93 -7.93
N ARG A 197 11.31 21.98 -7.33
CA ARG A 197 12.75 22.06 -7.02
C ARG A 197 13.17 21.09 -5.91
N GLU A 198 12.31 20.80 -4.95
CA GLU A 198 12.53 19.78 -3.91
C GLU A 198 12.65 18.37 -4.51
N ILE A 199 11.91 18.08 -5.59
CA ILE A 199 11.90 16.76 -6.25
C ILE A 199 13.12 16.56 -7.17
N ILE A 200 13.50 17.56 -7.97
CA ILE A 200 14.59 17.44 -8.97
C ILE A 200 15.97 17.81 -8.43
N GLY A 201 16.04 18.61 -7.36
CA GLY A 201 17.27 19.22 -6.87
C GLY A 201 17.83 20.31 -7.80
N LEU A 202 18.78 21.09 -7.30
CA LEU A 202 19.52 22.05 -8.10
C LEU A 202 20.75 21.37 -8.72
N ASP A 203 21.05 21.69 -9.98
CA ASP A 203 22.28 21.20 -10.61
C ASP A 203 23.50 21.87 -9.96
N MET A 204 24.35 21.06 -9.31
CA MET A 204 25.51 21.54 -8.54
C MET A 204 26.54 22.29 -9.40
N ASN A 205 26.50 22.15 -10.73
CA ASN A 205 27.40 22.88 -11.65
C ASN A 205 26.98 24.34 -11.85
N VAL A 206 25.78 24.73 -11.40
CA VAL A 206 25.23 26.10 -11.52
C VAL A 206 25.50 26.95 -10.26
N ALA A 207 26.06 26.34 -9.20
CA ALA A 207 26.51 27.06 -8.01
C ALA A 207 27.85 27.76 -8.26
N LYS A 208 27.81 29.02 -8.71
CA LYS A 208 28.97 29.92 -8.84
C LYS A 208 28.63 31.37 -8.49
#